data_AF-A0A7W0S1X9-F1
#
_entry.id   AF-A0A7W0S1X9-F1
#
_cell.length_a   1.000
_cell.length_b   1.000
_cell.length_c   1.000
_cell.angle_alpha   90.00
_cell.angle_beta   90.00
_cell.angle_gamma   90.00
#
_symmetry.space_group_name_H-M   'P 1'
#
loop_
_entity.id
_entity.type
_entity.pdbx_description
1 polymer ?
#
loop_
_entity_poly.entity_id
_entity_poly.type
_entity_poly.pdbx_seq_one_letter_code
_entity_poly.pdbx_strand_id
1 'polypeptide(L)'
;MDERQALEGIAAADAHLGRRVPLPAVELPLARWVEVVALGPGAVEIAWNLDDSRTGAPGRLALYAGLHVAPDRGLPAPEVLGRYAHRTTPLTEAEAGLRPVHELAWQHDGLHLRLTGQGPWSLQALITLADATG
;
A
#
# COMPACT_ATOMS: atom_id res chain seq x y z
N MET A 1 17.76 3.12 -11.91
CA MET A 1 16.74 4.18 -12.02
C MET A 1 15.43 3.45 -12.02
N ASP A 2 14.76 3.36 -10.87
CA ASP A 2 13.44 2.71 -10.77
C ASP A 2 12.44 3.63 -11.48
N GLU A 3 12.20 3.38 -12.76
CA GLU A 3 11.22 4.14 -13.54
C GLU A 3 9.82 3.77 -13.07
N ARG A 4 9.25 4.65 -12.25
CA ARG A 4 7.83 4.65 -11.96
C ARG A 4 7.08 5.07 -13.21
N GLN A 5 6.34 4.14 -13.81
CA GLN A 5 5.52 4.39 -15.00
C GLN A 5 4.04 4.39 -14.64
N ALA A 6 3.29 5.40 -15.06
CA ALA A 6 1.84 5.42 -14.87
C ALA A 6 1.15 4.35 -15.76
N LEU A 7 0.16 3.67 -15.18
CA LEU A 7 -0.66 2.67 -15.86
C LEU A 7 -2.13 3.14 -15.89
N GLU A 8 -2.83 2.81 -16.98
CA GLU A 8 -4.23 3.15 -17.15
C GLU A 8 -5.14 2.16 -16.40
N GLY A 9 -5.17 2.29 -15.08
CA GLY A 9 -6.08 1.55 -14.19
C GLY A 9 -5.67 0.11 -13.89
N ILE A 10 -6.54 -0.61 -13.18
CA ILE A 10 -6.27 -1.95 -12.62
C ILE A 10 -6.04 -2.99 -13.72
N ALA A 11 -6.77 -2.92 -14.83
CA ALA A 11 -6.59 -3.86 -15.94
C ALA A 11 -5.17 -3.78 -16.55
N ALA A 12 -4.60 -2.57 -16.64
CA ALA A 12 -3.22 -2.38 -17.07
C ALA A 12 -2.22 -2.91 -16.03
N ALA A 13 -2.52 -2.79 -14.73
CA ALA A 13 -1.72 -3.42 -13.68
C ALA A 13 -1.76 -4.94 -13.74
N ASP A 14 -2.92 -5.55 -13.97
CA ASP A 14 -3.06 -7.00 -14.14
C ASP A 14 -2.21 -7.48 -15.32
N ALA A 15 -2.27 -6.77 -16.45
CA ALA A 15 -1.48 -7.07 -17.63
C ALA A 15 0.04 -6.94 -17.36
N HIS A 16 0.46 -5.89 -16.66
CA HIS A 16 1.86 -5.65 -16.30
C HIS A 16 2.40 -6.70 -15.32
N LEU A 17 1.59 -7.11 -14.35
CA LEU A 17 1.94 -8.14 -13.38
C LEU A 17 1.89 -9.57 -13.99
N GLY A 18 1.19 -9.73 -15.11
CA GLY A 18 0.96 -11.02 -15.76
C GLY A 18 -0.10 -11.89 -15.07
N ARG A 19 -0.85 -11.30 -14.14
CA ARG A 19 -1.91 -11.94 -13.33
C ARG A 19 -2.74 -10.87 -12.64
N ARG A 20 -3.91 -11.24 -12.12
CA ARG A 20 -4.71 -10.31 -11.31
C ARG A 20 -3.92 -9.82 -10.10
N VAL A 21 -3.94 -8.51 -9.87
CA VAL A 21 -3.46 -7.92 -8.63
C VAL A 21 -4.38 -8.39 -7.50
N PRO A 22 -3.85 -8.93 -6.39
CA PRO A 22 -4.68 -9.30 -5.24
C PRO A 22 -5.14 -8.01 -4.59
N LEU A 23 -6.36 -7.55 -4.88
CA LEU A 23 -6.93 -6.36 -4.27
C LEU A 23 -7.66 -6.74 -2.98
N PRO A 24 -7.81 -5.83 -2.00
CA PRO A 24 -8.65 -6.07 -0.84
C PRO A 24 -10.10 -6.36 -1.29
N ALA A 25 -10.67 -7.48 -0.83
CA ALA A 25 -12.05 -7.89 -1.12
C ALA A 25 -13.10 -7.21 -0.22
N VAL A 26 -12.71 -6.16 0.51
CA VAL A 26 -13.57 -5.36 1.38
C VAL A 26 -13.74 -3.97 0.80
N GLU A 27 -14.87 -3.32 1.09
CA GLU A 27 -15.10 -1.95 0.65
C GLU A 27 -14.09 -1.00 1.29
N LEU A 28 -13.39 -0.25 0.44
CA LEU A 28 -12.55 0.87 0.86
C LEU A 28 -13.40 2.13 1.03
N PRO A 29 -12.99 3.08 1.88
CA PRO A 29 -13.55 4.42 1.85
C PRO A 29 -13.53 5.01 0.44
N LEU A 30 -14.41 5.98 0.16
CA LEU A 30 -14.49 6.58 -1.17
C LEU A 30 -13.18 7.32 -1.51
N ALA A 31 -12.50 6.84 -2.54
CA ALA A 31 -11.32 7.50 -3.08
C ALA A 31 -11.71 8.77 -3.87
N ARG A 32 -10.98 9.86 -3.65
CA ARG A 32 -11.00 11.04 -4.53
C ARG A 32 -10.37 10.74 -5.88
N TRP A 33 -9.28 9.96 -5.89
CA TRP A 33 -8.67 9.40 -7.09
C TRP A 33 -7.84 8.16 -6.77
N VAL A 34 -7.57 7.35 -7.80
CA VAL A 34 -6.72 6.16 -7.74
C VAL A 34 -5.53 6.34 -8.68
N GLU A 35 -4.32 6.12 -8.17
CA GLU A 35 -3.10 6.06 -8.95
C GLU A 35 -2.68 4.61 -9.13
N VAL A 36 -2.32 4.23 -10.36
CA VAL A 36 -1.81 2.90 -10.66
C VAL A 36 -0.48 3.07 -11.38
N VAL A 37 0.57 2.46 -10.85
CA VAL A 37 1.92 2.60 -11.41
C VAL A 37 2.64 1.26 -11.46
N ALA A 38 3.47 1.08 -12.49
CA ALA A 38 4.50 0.07 -12.50
C ALA A 38 5.73 0.56 -11.71
N LEU A 39 6.34 -0.34 -10.94
CA LEU A 39 7.57 -0.10 -10.17
C LEU A 39 8.65 -1.11 -10.60
N GLY A 40 8.89 -1.18 -11.91
CA GLY A 40 9.78 -2.17 -12.54
C GLY A 40 9.05 -3.43 -13.03
N PRO A 41 9.81 -4.41 -13.57
CA PRO A 41 9.23 -5.63 -14.15
C PRO A 41 8.48 -6.46 -13.11
N GLY A 42 7.23 -6.82 -13.41
CA GLY A 42 6.41 -7.68 -12.53
C GLY A 42 6.10 -7.07 -11.16
N ALA A 43 6.05 -5.73 -11.08
CA ALA A 43 5.75 -5.00 -9.85
C ALA A 43 4.84 -3.80 -10.14
N VAL A 44 3.79 -3.65 -9.33
CA VAL A 44 2.82 -2.56 -9.41
C VAL A 44 2.54 -1.97 -8.02
N GLU A 45 2.17 -0.70 -7.98
CA GLU A 45 1.59 -0.04 -6.81
C GLU A 45 0.26 0.60 -7.21
N ILE A 46 -0.79 0.30 -6.44
CA ILE A 46 -2.10 0.93 -6.54
C ILE A 46 -2.31 1.77 -5.30
N ALA A 47 -2.61 3.04 -5.48
CA ALA A 47 -2.84 3.97 -4.38
C ALA A 47 -4.21 4.61 -4.46
N TRP A 48 -4.96 4.52 -3.37
CA TRP A 48 -6.24 5.19 -3.17
C TRP A 48 -6.01 6.44 -2.31
N ASN A 49 -6.35 7.61 -2.86
CA ASN A 49 -6.30 8.87 -2.14
C ASN A 49 -7.71 9.19 -1.63
N LEU A 50 -7.97 8.94 -0.35
CA LEU A 50 -9.28 8.76 0.28
C LEU A 50 -9.86 10.01 0.96
N ASP A 51 -9.31 11.18 0.64
CA ASP A 51 -9.53 12.47 1.32
C ASP A 51 -8.65 12.63 2.58
N ASP A 52 -7.81 13.67 2.56
CA ASP A 52 -6.92 14.12 3.64
C ASP A 52 -7.30 15.53 4.14
N SER A 53 -8.32 16.16 3.54
CA SER A 53 -8.65 17.57 3.78
C SER A 53 -9.40 17.82 5.09
N ARG A 54 -9.85 16.76 5.77
CA ARG A 54 -10.65 16.83 7.00
C ARG A 54 -9.97 16.09 8.14
N THR A 55 -10.05 16.63 9.35
CA THR A 55 -9.56 15.96 10.56
C THR A 55 -10.21 14.59 10.70
N GLY A 56 -9.39 13.54 10.79
CA GLY A 56 -9.85 12.15 10.89
C GLY A 56 -10.15 11.48 9.55
N ALA A 57 -9.98 12.16 8.41
CA ALA A 57 -10.12 11.54 7.10
C ALA A 57 -8.95 10.57 6.83
N PRO A 58 -9.20 9.40 6.22
CA PRO A 58 -8.25 8.30 6.14
C PRO A 58 -7.00 8.58 5.31
N GLY A 59 -6.90 9.70 4.59
CA GLY A 59 -5.69 10.10 3.89
C GLY A 59 -5.43 9.22 2.67
N ARG A 60 -4.33 8.46 2.67
CA ARG A 60 -3.89 7.62 1.55
C ARG A 60 -3.67 6.17 1.96
N LEU A 61 -4.07 5.25 1.10
CA LEU A 61 -3.76 3.82 1.19
C LEU A 61 -3.03 3.41 -0.08
N ALA A 62 -1.95 2.64 0.02
CA ALA A 62 -1.26 2.09 -1.14
C ALA A 62 -0.92 0.62 -0.96
N LEU A 63 -1.20 -0.17 -1.99
CA LEU A 63 -0.86 -1.58 -2.09
C LEU A 63 0.19 -1.77 -3.18
N TYR A 64 1.35 -2.25 -2.79
CA TYR A 64 2.35 -2.80 -3.68
C TYR A 64 2.12 -4.31 -3.84
N ALA A 65 2.25 -4.79 -5.07
CA ALA A 65 2.33 -6.21 -5.40
C ALA A 65 3.43 -6.44 -6.42
N GLY A 66 4.38 -7.33 -6.12
CA GLY A 66 5.42 -7.66 -7.08
C GLY A 66 6.14 -8.97 -6.83
N LEU A 67 6.87 -9.43 -7.84
CA LEU A 67 7.68 -10.66 -7.80
C LEU A 67 8.92 -10.56 -6.88
N HIS A 68 9.28 -9.33 -6.50
CA HIS A 68 10.39 -9.04 -5.61
C HIS A 68 9.94 -8.17 -4.44
N VAL A 69 10.70 -8.22 -3.35
CA VAL A 69 10.49 -7.34 -2.18
C VAL A 69 10.42 -5.90 -2.64
N ALA A 70 9.45 -5.15 -2.12
CA ALA A 70 9.29 -3.74 -2.44
C ALA A 70 10.58 -2.96 -2.13
N PRO A 71 10.95 -1.94 -2.93
CA PRO A 71 12.11 -1.11 -2.65
C PRO A 71 12.07 -0.53 -1.24
N ASP A 72 13.21 -0.60 -0.55
CA ASP A 72 13.37 -0.04 0.79
C ASP A 72 13.22 1.48 0.73
N ARG A 73 12.49 2.03 1.70
CA ARG A 73 12.25 3.46 1.83
C ARG A 73 13.03 4.09 2.99
N GLY A 74 14.03 3.36 3.54
CA GLY A 74 14.80 3.81 4.69
C GLY A 74 13.98 3.80 5.98
N LEU A 75 13.01 2.88 6.07
CA LEU A 75 12.16 2.72 7.24
C LEU A 75 12.90 1.93 8.34
N PRO A 76 12.50 2.07 9.62
CA PRO A 76 13.11 1.31 10.71
C PRO A 76 12.96 -0.20 10.51
N ALA A 77 13.73 -0.97 11.28
CA ALA A 77 13.60 -2.42 11.29
C ALA A 77 12.15 -2.83 11.63
N PRO A 78 11.59 -3.85 10.93
CA PRO A 78 10.22 -4.27 11.17
C PRO A 78 10.08 -5.04 12.48
N GLU A 79 8.93 -4.85 13.13
CA GLU A 79 8.39 -5.77 14.11
C GLU A 79 7.61 -6.88 13.40
N VAL A 80 7.66 -8.11 13.91
CA VAL A 80 6.89 -9.23 13.35
C VAL A 80 5.56 -9.36 14.08
N LEU A 81 4.46 -9.22 13.34
CA LEU A 81 3.09 -9.38 13.81
C LEU A 81 2.42 -10.54 13.08
N GLY A 82 2.56 -11.75 13.62
CA GLY A 82 2.09 -12.97 12.96
C GLY A 82 2.79 -13.16 11.61
N ARG A 83 2.04 -13.04 10.51
CA ARG A 83 2.57 -13.15 9.13
C ARG A 83 3.08 -11.83 8.55
N TYR A 84 2.91 -10.73 9.28
CA TYR A 84 3.25 -9.39 8.80
C TYR A 84 4.58 -8.92 9.36
N ALA A 85 5.42 -8.34 8.50
CA ALA A 85 6.45 -7.41 8.91
C ALA A 85 5.82 -6.01 9.00
N HIS A 86 5.69 -5.48 10.20
CA HIS A 86 5.10 -4.16 10.47
C HIS A 86 6.19 -3.14 10.75
N ARG A 87 6.12 -2.00 10.06
CA ARG A 87 6.92 -0.82 10.37
C ARG A 87 6.01 0.35 10.67
N THR A 88 6.46 1.19 11.59
CA THR A 88 5.84 2.48 11.86
C THR A 88 6.91 3.55 11.78
N THR A 89 6.67 4.60 11.01
CA THR A 89 7.56 5.76 10.99
C THR A 89 6.79 7.01 11.41
N PRO A 90 7.28 7.74 12.43
CA PRO A 90 6.80 9.08 12.67
C PRO A 90 7.25 9.94 11.48
N LEU A 91 6.32 10.31 10.61
CA LEU A 91 6.58 11.35 9.61
C LEU A 91 6.59 12.70 10.33
N THR A 92 7.66 12.99 11.08
CA THR A 92 7.81 14.21 11.88
C THR A 92 7.60 15.49 11.07
N GLU A 93 7.92 15.43 9.78
CA GLU A 93 7.77 16.54 8.82
C GLU A 93 6.41 16.58 8.08
N ALA A 94 5.59 15.52 8.13
CA ALA A 94 4.27 15.54 7.49
C ALA A 94 3.24 16.28 8.36
N GLU A 95 2.12 16.73 7.82
CA GLU A 95 1.04 17.33 8.63
C GLU A 95 0.51 16.34 9.69
N ALA A 96 -0.03 16.84 10.81
CA ALA A 96 -0.42 15.98 11.95
C ALA A 96 -1.42 14.88 11.57
N GLY A 97 -2.29 15.14 10.57
CA GLY A 97 -3.26 14.17 10.06
C GLY A 97 -2.65 13.03 9.23
N LEU A 98 -1.38 13.14 8.82
CA LEU A 98 -0.66 12.17 7.98
C LEU A 98 0.33 11.31 8.78
N ARG A 99 0.29 11.38 10.12
CA ARG A 99 1.16 10.65 11.04
C ARG A 99 0.34 9.67 11.90
N PRO A 100 0.89 8.49 12.22
CA PRO A 100 2.09 7.88 11.66
C PRO A 100 1.81 7.18 10.31
N VAL A 101 2.86 6.88 9.56
CA VAL A 101 2.74 5.90 8.45
C VAL A 101 2.93 4.51 9.00
N HIS A 102 1.97 3.66 8.69
CA HIS A 102 2.01 2.23 8.93
C HIS A 102 2.35 1.51 7.63
N GLU A 103 3.27 0.55 7.69
CA GLU A 103 3.60 -0.35 6.61
C GLU A 103 3.44 -1.80 7.08
N LEU A 104 2.63 -2.58 6.38
CA LEU A 104 2.57 -4.04 6.54
C LEU A 104 3.15 -4.68 5.29
N ALA A 105 4.14 -5.55 5.43
CA ALA A 105 4.67 -6.36 4.35
C ALA A 105 4.47 -7.85 4.64
N TRP A 106 4.10 -8.61 3.62
CA TRP A 106 3.91 -10.06 3.72
C TRP A 106 4.10 -10.72 2.34
N GLN A 107 3.99 -12.04 2.29
CA GLN A 107 3.96 -12.79 1.05
C GLN A 107 2.61 -13.49 0.89
N HIS A 108 2.10 -13.50 -0.33
CA HIS A 108 0.87 -14.22 -0.69
C HIS A 108 0.96 -14.68 -2.14
N ASP A 109 0.70 -15.97 -2.37
CA ASP A 109 0.69 -16.61 -3.69
C ASP A 109 1.87 -16.24 -4.62
N GLY A 110 3.08 -16.29 -4.07
CA GLY A 110 4.32 -15.99 -4.79
C GLY A 110 4.61 -14.50 -5.01
N LEU A 111 3.77 -13.59 -4.50
CA LEU A 111 3.98 -12.15 -4.54
C LEU A 111 4.46 -11.62 -3.19
N HIS A 112 5.36 -10.65 -3.25
CA HIS A 112 5.66 -9.77 -2.14
C HIS A 112 4.64 -8.63 -2.13
N LEU A 113 3.89 -8.54 -1.03
CA LEU A 113 2.87 -7.52 -0.83
C LEU A 113 3.33 -6.52 0.21
N ARG A 114 2.98 -5.25 0.00
CA ARG A 114 3.14 -4.19 0.99
C ARG A 114 1.93 -3.28 0.99
N LEU A 115 1.27 -3.13 2.14
CA LEU A 115 0.22 -2.17 2.38
C LEU A 115 0.76 -1.00 3.19
N THR A 116 0.61 0.22 2.69
CA THR A 116 1.00 1.44 3.38
C THR A 116 -0.22 2.31 3.64
N GLY A 117 -0.50 2.61 4.90
CA GLY A 117 -1.50 3.59 5.33
C GLY A 117 -0.83 4.88 5.76
N GLN A 118 -1.22 6.00 5.16
CA GLN A 118 -0.80 7.35 5.53
C GLN A 118 -2.03 8.15 5.91
N GLY A 119 -2.18 8.49 7.18
CA GLY A 119 -3.42 9.04 7.71
C GLY A 119 -3.74 8.46 9.09
N PRO A 120 -4.93 8.71 9.64
CA PRO A 120 -5.42 8.15 10.90
C PRO A 120 -5.79 6.66 10.79
N TRP A 121 -4.98 5.87 10.07
CA TRP A 121 -5.15 4.42 9.97
C TRP A 121 -4.74 3.76 11.26
N SER A 122 -5.62 2.96 11.85
CA SER A 122 -5.22 2.04 12.90
C SER A 122 -4.50 0.84 12.30
N LEU A 123 -3.54 0.29 13.03
CA LEU A 123 -2.88 -0.96 12.67
C LEU A 123 -3.90 -2.10 12.44
N GLN A 124 -4.94 -2.18 13.28
CA GLN A 124 -5.98 -3.18 13.15
C GLN A 124 -6.76 -3.05 11.83
N ALA A 125 -7.08 -1.83 11.40
CA ALA A 125 -7.75 -1.62 10.12
C ALA A 125 -6.88 -2.07 8.94
N LEU A 126 -5.57 -1.81 9.01
CA LEU A 126 -4.62 -2.26 7.98
C LEU A 126 -4.45 -3.78 7.96
N ILE A 127 -4.44 -4.43 9.13
CA ILE A 127 -4.43 -5.90 9.21
C ILE A 127 -5.70 -6.47 8.57
N THR A 128 -6.88 -5.90 8.86
CA THR A 128 -8.14 -6.34 8.24
C THR A 128 -8.12 -6.19 6.72
N LEU A 129 -7.56 -5.09 6.20
CA LEU A 129 -7.38 -4.89 4.76
C LEU A 129 -6.38 -5.88 4.14
N ALA A 130 -5.25 -6.13 4.82
CA ALA A 130 -4.25 -7.10 4.40
C ALA A 130 -4.80 -8.53 4.42
N ASP A 131 -5.63 -8.89 5.41
CA ASP A 131 -6.32 -10.18 5.48
C ASP A 131 -7.35 -10.37 4.37
N ALA A 132 -7.99 -9.28 3.93
CA ALA A 132 -8.91 -9.27 2.80
C ALA A 132 -8.21 -9.26 1.43
N THR A 133 -6.88 -9.16 1.39
CA THR A 133 -6.10 -9.13 0.15
C THR A 133 -5.82 -10.57 -0.30
N GLY A 134 -6.42 -10.99 -1.42
CA GLY A 134 -6.45 -12.38 -1.87
C GLY A 134 -6.37 -12.55 -3.37
#